data_AF-A0A9Q0W4N3-F1
#
_entry.id   AF-A0A9Q0W4N3-F1
#
_cell.length_a   1.000
_cell.length_b   1.000
_cell.length_c   1.000
_cell.angle_alpha   90.00
_cell.angle_beta   90.00
_cell.angle_gamma   90.00
#
_symmetry.space_group_name_H-M   'P 1'
#
loop_
_entity.id
_entity.type
_entity.pdbx_description
1 polymer ?
#
loop_
_entity_poly.entity_id
_entity_poly.type
_entity_poly.pdbx_seq_one_letter_code
_entity_poly.pdbx_strand_id
1 'polypeptide(L)'
;MYSSLSLFHSLVLEAFASWLRLRHGISGSVLACHPLVYTALSSLSSETLSEAVVNVISELIYYSTAGNSGGIPVQMPLIQVIVLQVMSLKEQLRDSSKDEEDVKAIARLFADMGDLYVELIATGSDESIMIVNALLEVASHPEYDIASMTFNFWHSLQHILTKRDPYTSFGNEVSNEGERSRRLQVFRSVYEFLVSLVSFRVKYPQDYQTLSVEDLKEFKQTRYGYAVR
;
A
#
# COMPACT_ATOMS: atom_id res chain seq x y z
N MET A 1 -32.33 -8.82 -13.49
CA MET A 1 -31.30 -9.61 -14.21
C MET A 1 -29.91 -9.00 -14.07
N TYR A 2 -29.72 -7.68 -14.25
CA TYR A 2 -28.43 -7.03 -13.99
C TYR A 2 -27.94 -7.14 -12.53
N SER A 3 -28.84 -6.96 -11.55
CA SER A 3 -28.51 -7.09 -10.12
C SER A 3 -28.17 -8.54 -9.67
N SER A 4 -28.74 -9.56 -10.31
CA SER A 4 -28.41 -10.95 -9.98
C SER A 4 -27.06 -11.38 -10.54
N LEU A 5 -26.64 -10.80 -11.67
CA LEU A 5 -25.34 -11.07 -12.28
C LEU A 5 -24.20 -10.38 -11.49
N SER A 6 -24.41 -9.14 -11.04
CA SER A 6 -23.44 -8.45 -10.19
C SER A 6 -23.28 -9.14 -8.83
N LEU A 7 -24.37 -9.63 -8.23
CA LEU A 7 -24.32 -10.41 -7.00
C LEU A 7 -23.53 -11.72 -7.19
N PHE A 8 -23.80 -12.45 -8.28
CA PHE A 8 -23.08 -13.68 -8.59
C PHE A 8 -21.57 -13.42 -8.79
N HIS A 9 -21.21 -12.34 -9.48
CA HIS A 9 -19.82 -11.93 -9.65
C HIS A 9 -19.11 -11.69 -8.32
N SER A 10 -19.72 -10.91 -7.42
CA SER A 10 -19.17 -10.67 -6.08
C SER A 10 -18.99 -11.95 -5.27
N LEU A 11 -19.96 -12.87 -5.29
CA LEU A 11 -19.86 -14.16 -4.58
C LEU A 11 -18.73 -15.04 -5.11
N VAL A 12 -18.52 -15.07 -6.43
CA VAL A 12 -17.41 -15.82 -7.06
C VAL A 12 -16.07 -15.23 -6.62
N LEU A 13 -15.95 -13.91 -6.56
CA LEU A 13 -14.74 -13.23 -6.10
C LEU A 13 -14.48 -13.47 -4.60
N GLU A 14 -15.49 -13.39 -3.75
CA GLU A 14 -15.36 -13.70 -2.31
C GLU A 14 -14.93 -15.16 -2.06
N ALA A 15 -15.51 -16.11 -2.81
CA ALA A 15 -15.11 -17.50 -2.75
C ALA A 15 -13.66 -17.68 -3.20
N PHE A 16 -13.25 -16.96 -4.26
CA PHE A 16 -11.87 -16.98 -4.74
C PHE A 16 -10.87 -16.38 -3.72
N ALA A 17 -11.19 -15.25 -3.10
CA ALA A 17 -10.40 -14.67 -2.01
C ALA A 17 -10.22 -15.67 -0.86
N SER A 18 -11.30 -16.34 -0.46
CA SER A 18 -11.26 -17.36 0.59
C SER A 18 -10.39 -18.56 0.21
N TRP A 19 -10.38 -18.95 -1.07
CA TRP A 19 -9.54 -20.04 -1.56
C TRP A 19 -8.05 -19.68 -1.56
N LEU A 20 -7.70 -18.43 -1.94
CA LEU A 20 -6.32 -17.93 -1.89
C LEU A 20 -5.73 -18.00 -0.48
N ARG A 21 -6.54 -17.75 0.57
CA ARG A 21 -6.10 -17.88 1.98
C ARG A 21 -5.78 -19.32 2.40
N LEU A 22 -6.47 -20.30 1.82
CA LEU A 22 -6.41 -21.70 2.27
C LEU A 22 -5.40 -22.56 1.50
N ARG A 23 -4.95 -22.12 0.32
CA ARG A 23 -4.08 -22.91 -0.55
C ARG A 23 -2.75 -22.21 -0.74
N HIS A 24 -1.68 -22.98 -0.76
CA HIS A 24 -0.33 -22.52 -1.06
C HIS A 24 0.26 -23.33 -2.22
N GLY A 25 1.27 -22.79 -2.89
CA GLY A 25 2.06 -23.54 -3.87
C GLY A 25 1.64 -23.42 -5.34
N ILE A 26 0.78 -22.46 -5.70
CA ILE A 26 0.54 -22.10 -7.10
C ILE A 26 1.59 -21.07 -7.50
N SER A 27 2.27 -21.30 -8.61
CA SER A 27 3.27 -20.36 -9.13
C SER A 27 2.61 -19.05 -9.57
N GLY A 28 3.31 -17.93 -9.40
CA GLY A 28 2.81 -16.62 -9.80
C GLY A 28 2.47 -16.51 -11.29
N SER A 29 3.18 -17.21 -12.17
CA SER A 29 2.87 -17.24 -13.61
C SER A 29 1.50 -17.83 -13.93
N VAL A 30 1.10 -18.91 -13.23
CA VAL A 30 -0.21 -19.54 -13.40
C VAL A 30 -1.33 -18.60 -12.93
N LEU A 31 -1.15 -17.97 -11.76
CA LEU A 31 -2.13 -17.02 -11.25
C LEU A 31 -2.21 -15.75 -12.10
N ALA A 32 -1.08 -15.22 -12.57
CA ALA A 32 -1.05 -14.02 -13.42
C ALA A 32 -1.85 -14.19 -14.72
N CYS A 33 -1.91 -15.42 -15.25
CA CYS A 33 -2.69 -15.75 -16.44
C CYS A 33 -4.10 -16.31 -16.13
N HIS A 34 -4.48 -16.41 -14.85
CA HIS A 34 -5.73 -17.07 -14.47
C HIS A 34 -6.94 -16.16 -14.77
N PRO A 35 -8.03 -16.67 -15.38
CA PRO A 35 -9.20 -15.85 -15.72
C PRO A 35 -9.82 -15.12 -14.53
N LEU A 36 -9.89 -15.75 -13.35
CA LEU A 36 -10.42 -15.07 -12.14
C LEU A 36 -9.53 -13.91 -11.67
N VAL A 37 -8.20 -14.02 -11.83
CA VAL A 37 -7.27 -12.94 -11.50
C VAL A 37 -7.43 -11.81 -12.50
N TYR A 38 -7.49 -12.13 -13.80
CA TYR A 38 -7.77 -11.15 -14.84
C TYR A 38 -9.09 -10.41 -14.59
N THR A 39 -10.17 -11.14 -14.30
CA THR A 39 -11.49 -10.58 -14.01
C THR A 39 -11.49 -9.68 -12.78
N ALA A 40 -10.82 -10.09 -11.70
CA ALA A 40 -10.68 -9.27 -10.49
C ALA A 40 -9.92 -7.98 -10.79
N LEU A 41 -8.77 -8.07 -11.47
CA LEU A 41 -7.94 -6.92 -11.81
C LEU A 41 -8.65 -5.96 -12.77
N SER A 42 -9.34 -6.47 -13.80
CA SER A 42 -10.11 -5.63 -14.72
C SER A 42 -11.30 -4.94 -14.03
N SER A 43 -11.80 -5.51 -12.93
CA SER A 43 -12.87 -4.90 -12.15
C SER A 43 -12.38 -3.69 -11.33
N LEU A 44 -11.08 -3.46 -11.19
CA LEU A 44 -10.55 -2.24 -10.56
C LEU A 44 -10.88 -0.98 -11.39
N SER A 45 -11.10 -1.14 -12.70
CA SER A 45 -11.42 -0.02 -13.59
C SER A 45 -12.90 0.37 -13.61
N SER A 46 -13.76 -0.26 -12.78
CA SER A 46 -15.16 0.13 -12.69
C SER A 46 -15.35 1.47 -11.97
N GLU A 47 -16.48 2.13 -12.24
CA GLU A 47 -16.82 3.42 -11.64
C GLU A 47 -16.92 3.32 -10.11
N THR A 48 -17.50 2.24 -9.59
CA THR A 48 -17.57 1.93 -8.16
C THR A 48 -16.77 0.68 -7.85
N LEU A 49 -16.02 0.69 -6.76
CA LEU A 49 -15.16 -0.44 -6.40
C LEU A 49 -15.90 -1.33 -5.40
N SER A 50 -16.18 -2.57 -5.79
CA SER A 50 -16.86 -3.49 -4.88
C SER A 50 -15.90 -4.04 -3.82
N GLU A 51 -16.40 -4.21 -2.59
CA GLU A 51 -15.62 -4.78 -1.48
C GLU A 51 -15.05 -6.17 -1.82
N ALA A 52 -15.80 -6.98 -2.56
CA ALA A 52 -15.36 -8.29 -3.04
C ALA A 52 -14.11 -8.20 -3.93
N VAL A 53 -14.02 -7.19 -4.81
CA VAL A 53 -12.85 -6.96 -5.66
C VAL A 53 -11.66 -6.54 -4.80
N VAL A 54 -11.84 -5.54 -3.93
CA VAL A 54 -10.78 -5.06 -3.02
C VAL A 54 -10.21 -6.24 -2.23
N ASN A 55 -11.08 -7.06 -1.63
CA ASN A 55 -10.70 -8.21 -0.84
C ASN A 55 -9.90 -9.23 -1.67
N VAL A 56 -10.30 -9.56 -2.91
CA VAL A 56 -9.51 -10.46 -3.77
C VAL A 56 -8.15 -9.88 -4.08
N ILE A 57 -8.04 -8.58 -4.40
CA ILE A 57 -6.76 -7.97 -4.74
C ILE A 57 -5.83 -7.92 -3.51
N SER A 58 -6.34 -7.51 -2.35
CA SER A 58 -5.60 -7.59 -1.08
C SER A 58 -5.07 -9.01 -0.81
N GLU A 59 -5.91 -10.04 -1.00
CA GLU A 59 -5.49 -11.43 -0.83
C GLU A 59 -4.46 -11.88 -1.87
N LEU A 60 -4.51 -11.37 -3.10
CA LEU A 60 -3.49 -11.65 -4.12
C LEU A 60 -2.15 -11.00 -3.78
N ILE A 61 -2.15 -9.79 -3.22
CA ILE A 61 -0.93 -9.12 -2.71
C ILE A 61 -0.34 -9.93 -1.54
N TYR A 62 -1.18 -10.38 -0.61
CA TYR A 62 -0.75 -11.24 0.48
C TYR A 62 -0.22 -12.59 -0.03
N TYR A 63 -0.93 -13.24 -0.95
CA TYR A 63 -0.53 -14.52 -1.53
C TYR A 63 0.85 -14.47 -2.21
N SER A 64 1.15 -13.37 -2.91
CA SER A 64 2.40 -13.25 -3.67
C SER A 64 3.64 -13.11 -2.78
N THR A 65 3.46 -12.79 -1.50
CA THR A 65 4.53 -12.66 -0.50
C THR A 65 4.51 -13.77 0.55
N ALA A 66 3.35 -14.39 0.80
CA ALA A 66 3.16 -15.45 1.77
C ALA A 66 3.87 -16.76 1.35
N GLY A 67 5.12 -16.92 1.79
CA GLY A 67 5.73 -18.21 2.16
C GLY A 67 5.67 -19.36 1.16
N ASN A 68 5.54 -19.09 -0.15
CA ASN A 68 5.62 -20.13 -1.17
C ASN A 68 7.07 -20.64 -1.25
N SER A 69 7.25 -21.95 -1.46
CA SER A 69 8.54 -22.67 -1.41
C SER A 69 9.62 -22.18 -2.39
N GLY A 70 9.33 -21.18 -3.23
CA GLY A 70 10.27 -20.53 -4.15
C GLY A 70 10.55 -19.05 -3.88
N GLY A 71 10.02 -18.47 -2.80
CA GLY A 71 10.20 -17.05 -2.46
C GLY A 71 9.59 -16.07 -3.46
N ILE A 72 9.90 -14.78 -3.28
CA ILE A 72 9.43 -13.67 -4.13
C ILE A 72 9.72 -13.86 -5.63
N PRO A 73 10.90 -14.36 -6.08
CA PRO A 73 11.21 -14.47 -7.52
C PRO A 73 10.19 -15.28 -8.32
N VAL A 74 9.64 -16.36 -7.74
CA VAL A 74 8.65 -17.22 -8.41
C VAL A 74 7.28 -16.54 -8.53
N GLN A 75 7.02 -15.52 -7.71
CA GLN A 75 5.79 -14.75 -7.68
C GLN A 75 5.87 -13.45 -8.49
N MET A 76 7.06 -13.08 -9.00
CA MET A 76 7.26 -11.84 -9.76
C MET A 76 6.27 -11.62 -10.91
N PRO A 77 5.89 -12.63 -11.73
CA PRO A 77 4.88 -12.41 -12.77
C PRO A 77 3.53 -11.95 -12.22
N LEU A 78 3.12 -12.48 -11.06
CA LEU A 78 1.89 -12.08 -10.37
C LEU A 78 2.03 -10.68 -9.76
N ILE A 79 3.16 -10.42 -9.09
CA ILE A 79 3.46 -9.09 -8.50
C ILE A 79 3.40 -8.02 -9.58
N GLN A 80 3.99 -8.25 -10.76
CA GLN A 80 4.02 -7.29 -11.86
C GLN A 80 2.63 -6.93 -12.37
N VAL A 81 1.74 -7.92 -12.58
CA VAL A 81 0.38 -7.64 -13.05
C VAL A 81 -0.46 -6.94 -11.97
N ILE A 82 -0.26 -7.27 -10.70
CA ILE A 82 -0.95 -6.58 -9.59
C ILE A 82 -0.48 -5.13 -9.49
N VAL A 83 0.84 -4.90 -9.44
CA VAL A 83 1.42 -3.55 -9.33
C VAL A 83 0.95 -2.67 -10.47
N LEU A 84 0.97 -3.17 -11.72
CA LEU A 84 0.52 -2.42 -12.88
C LEU A 84 -0.94 -1.95 -12.72
N GLN A 85 -1.82 -2.84 -12.25
CA GLN A 85 -3.25 -2.56 -12.17
C GLN A 85 -3.59 -1.69 -10.96
N VAL A 86 -2.98 -1.91 -9.79
CA VAL A 86 -3.15 -1.03 -8.62
C VAL A 86 -2.63 0.38 -8.92
N MET A 87 -1.48 0.50 -9.58
CA MET A 87 -0.92 1.81 -9.97
C MET A 87 -1.80 2.57 -10.95
N SER A 88 -2.66 1.89 -11.73
CA SER A 88 -3.63 2.56 -12.62
C SER A 88 -4.69 3.35 -11.85
N LEU A 89 -4.88 3.05 -10.56
CA LEU A 89 -5.82 3.75 -9.67
C LEU A 89 -5.24 5.01 -9.05
N LYS A 90 -3.95 5.29 -9.24
CA LYS A 90 -3.25 6.38 -8.54
C LYS A 90 -3.97 7.73 -8.69
N GLU A 91 -4.43 8.07 -9.89
CA GLU A 91 -5.10 9.35 -10.13
C GLU A 91 -6.47 9.43 -9.43
N GLN A 92 -7.12 8.30 -9.15
CA GLN A 92 -8.40 8.26 -8.44
C GLN A 92 -8.28 8.66 -6.96
N LEU A 93 -7.09 8.54 -6.36
CA LEU A 93 -6.83 9.03 -4.99
C LEU A 93 -7.00 10.55 -4.85
N ARG A 94 -6.94 11.29 -5.97
CA ARG A 94 -7.07 12.76 -6.03
C ARG A 94 -8.37 13.21 -6.68
N ASP A 95 -9.20 12.27 -7.12
CA ASP A 95 -10.43 12.58 -7.83
C ASP A 95 -11.51 13.04 -6.85
N SER A 96 -11.81 14.33 -6.85
CA SER A 96 -12.82 14.92 -5.98
C SER A 96 -14.26 14.45 -6.27
N SER A 97 -14.48 13.74 -7.39
CA SER A 97 -15.78 13.15 -7.71
C SER A 97 -16.00 11.78 -7.06
N LYS A 98 -14.94 11.14 -6.55
CA LYS A 98 -15.03 9.88 -5.82
C LYS A 98 -15.55 10.11 -4.42
N ASP A 99 -16.36 9.15 -3.95
CA ASP A 99 -16.75 9.14 -2.54
C ASP A 99 -15.58 8.67 -1.65
N GLU A 100 -15.67 9.00 -0.36
CA GLU A 100 -14.63 8.72 0.61
C GLU A 100 -14.37 7.22 0.79
N GLU A 101 -15.41 6.39 0.68
CA GLU A 101 -15.30 4.92 0.83
C GLU A 101 -14.56 4.28 -0.35
N ASP A 102 -14.80 4.74 -1.58
CA ASP A 102 -14.03 4.34 -2.76
C ASP A 102 -12.56 4.77 -2.62
N VAL A 103 -12.29 6.02 -2.19
CA VAL A 103 -10.91 6.50 -1.98
C VAL A 103 -10.21 5.68 -0.90
N LYS A 104 -10.92 5.34 0.19
CA LYS A 104 -10.42 4.50 1.28
C LYS A 104 -10.14 3.07 0.82
N ALA A 105 -11.01 2.50 -0.01
CA ALA A 105 -10.80 1.19 -0.60
C ALA A 105 -9.56 1.16 -1.52
N ILE A 106 -9.35 2.20 -2.32
CA ILE A 106 -8.16 2.34 -3.17
C ILE A 106 -6.91 2.54 -2.31
N ALA A 107 -6.97 3.43 -1.31
CA ALA A 107 -5.90 3.68 -0.36
C ALA A 107 -5.45 2.41 0.37
N ARG A 108 -6.40 1.54 0.74
CA ARG A 108 -6.11 0.22 1.32
C ARG A 108 -5.26 -0.64 0.40
N LEU A 109 -5.59 -0.72 -0.90
CA LEU A 109 -4.81 -1.50 -1.86
C LEU A 109 -3.39 -0.97 -2.02
N PHE A 110 -3.22 0.36 -2.02
CA PHE A 110 -1.89 0.97 -1.99
C PHE A 110 -1.14 0.63 -0.70
N ALA A 111 -1.79 0.74 0.46
CA ALA A 111 -1.19 0.40 1.75
C ALA A 111 -0.76 -1.08 1.81
N ASP A 112 -1.62 -2.01 1.40
CA ASP A 112 -1.30 -3.44 1.32
C ASP A 112 -0.09 -3.69 0.40
N MET A 113 -0.07 -3.04 -0.77
CA MET A 113 1.04 -3.14 -1.73
C MET A 113 2.34 -2.57 -1.14
N GLY A 114 2.27 -1.44 -0.44
CA GLY A 114 3.41 -0.82 0.23
C GLY A 114 3.98 -1.72 1.33
N ASP A 115 3.11 -2.19 2.23
CA ASP A 115 3.49 -3.01 3.38
C ASP A 115 4.12 -4.34 2.94
N LEU A 116 3.49 -5.04 1.99
CA LEU A 116 3.90 -6.39 1.61
C LEU A 116 5.06 -6.40 0.60
N TYR A 117 5.22 -5.35 -0.21
CA TYR A 117 6.34 -5.23 -1.15
C TYR A 117 7.44 -4.29 -0.67
N VAL A 118 7.46 -3.93 0.61
CA VAL A 118 8.42 -2.95 1.18
C VAL A 118 9.89 -3.32 0.90
N GLU A 119 10.25 -4.60 0.89
CA GLU A 119 11.61 -5.04 0.58
C GLU A 119 12.00 -4.77 -0.88
N LEU A 120 11.06 -4.96 -1.82
CA LEU A 120 11.26 -4.64 -3.23
C LEU A 120 11.33 -3.13 -3.43
N ILE A 121 10.43 -2.39 -2.78
CA ILE A 121 10.39 -0.92 -2.84
C ILE A 121 11.70 -0.33 -2.31
N ALA A 122 12.24 -0.89 -1.23
CA ALA A 122 13.50 -0.42 -0.62
C ALA A 122 14.73 -0.55 -1.53
N THR A 123 14.63 -1.24 -2.68
CA THR A 123 15.69 -1.22 -3.70
C THR A 123 15.89 0.17 -4.33
N GLY A 124 14.85 1.02 -4.30
CA GLY A 124 14.91 2.38 -4.83
C GLY A 124 15.04 2.43 -6.36
N SER A 125 14.39 1.51 -7.07
CA SER A 125 14.20 1.60 -8.54
C SER A 125 13.22 2.72 -8.89
N ASP A 126 13.16 3.14 -10.16
CA ASP A 126 12.22 4.17 -10.62
C ASP A 126 10.76 3.74 -10.36
N GLU A 127 10.42 2.47 -10.59
CA GLU A 127 9.10 1.91 -10.30
C GLU A 127 8.79 1.93 -8.79
N SER A 128 9.80 1.66 -7.96
CA SER A 128 9.67 1.73 -6.51
C SER A 128 9.31 3.16 -6.07
N ILE A 129 9.94 4.16 -6.67
CA ILE A 129 9.66 5.58 -6.40
C ILE A 129 8.27 5.99 -6.91
N MET A 130 7.79 5.42 -8.01
CA MET A 130 6.41 5.63 -8.44
C MET A 130 5.39 5.14 -7.40
N ILE A 131 5.62 3.95 -6.83
CA ILE A 131 4.78 3.38 -5.76
C ILE A 131 4.83 4.27 -4.50
N VAL A 132 6.03 4.67 -4.09
CA VAL A 132 6.22 5.53 -2.92
C VAL A 132 5.52 6.89 -3.09
N ASN A 133 5.54 7.47 -4.28
CA ASN A 133 4.79 8.70 -4.55
C ASN A 133 3.27 8.47 -4.45
N ALA A 134 2.75 7.32 -4.88
CA ALA A 134 1.33 7.00 -4.70
C ALA A 134 0.96 6.82 -3.21
N LEU A 135 1.82 6.16 -2.42
CA LEU A 135 1.66 6.06 -0.96
C LEU A 135 1.73 7.43 -0.27
N LEU A 136 2.51 8.36 -0.82
CA LEU A 136 2.58 9.75 -0.33
C LEU A 136 1.27 10.50 -0.58
N GLU A 137 0.57 10.23 -1.70
CA GLU A 137 -0.77 10.78 -1.93
C GLU A 137 -1.74 10.32 -0.85
N VAL A 138 -1.75 9.01 -0.55
CA VAL A 138 -2.58 8.44 0.51
C VAL A 138 -2.24 9.10 1.85
N ALA A 139 -0.95 9.17 2.21
CA ALA A 139 -0.50 9.82 3.44
C ALA A 139 -0.92 11.29 3.54
N SER A 140 -1.00 11.99 2.40
CA SER A 140 -1.35 13.41 2.32
C SER A 140 -2.85 13.68 2.41
N HIS A 141 -3.69 12.66 2.35
CA HIS A 141 -5.15 12.78 2.35
C HIS A 141 -5.65 13.60 3.57
N PRO A 142 -6.66 14.47 3.40
CA PRO A 142 -7.26 15.25 4.50
C PRO A 142 -7.70 14.38 5.67
N GLU A 143 -8.39 13.28 5.38
CA GLU A 143 -8.92 12.34 6.37
C GLU A 143 -7.83 11.47 6.98
N TYR A 144 -7.81 11.44 8.31
CA TYR A 144 -6.78 10.74 9.09
C TYR A 144 -6.86 9.22 8.94
N ASP A 145 -8.06 8.67 8.85
CA ASP A 145 -8.27 7.22 8.71
C ASP A 145 -7.68 6.67 7.40
N ILE A 146 -7.75 7.44 6.30
CA ILE A 146 -7.10 7.15 5.02
C ILE A 146 -5.59 7.37 5.13
N ALA A 147 -5.15 8.53 5.64
CA ALA A 147 -3.72 8.85 5.76
C ALA A 147 -2.94 7.82 6.60
N SER A 148 -3.54 7.37 7.70
CA SER A 148 -2.93 6.46 8.67
C SER A 148 -2.75 5.03 8.15
N MET A 149 -3.40 4.65 7.05
CA MET A 149 -3.25 3.32 6.44
C MET A 149 -1.80 3.04 6.00
N THR A 150 -1.04 4.08 5.66
CA THR A 150 0.35 3.94 5.15
C THR A 150 1.43 4.01 6.22
N PHE A 151 1.09 4.25 7.49
CA PHE A 151 2.11 4.48 8.53
C PHE A 151 3.01 3.26 8.77
N ASN A 152 2.44 2.06 8.68
CA ASN A 152 3.20 0.81 8.83
C ASN A 152 4.28 0.70 7.75
N PHE A 153 3.95 1.05 6.51
CA PHE A 153 4.87 1.08 5.39
C PHE A 153 6.02 2.05 5.66
N TRP A 154 5.73 3.31 6.03
CA TRP A 154 6.76 4.32 6.24
C TRP A 154 7.74 3.95 7.35
N HIS A 155 7.22 3.36 8.45
CA HIS A 155 8.04 2.84 9.53
C HIS A 155 8.90 1.65 9.07
N SER A 156 8.31 0.69 8.33
CA SER A 156 9.01 -0.49 7.84
C SER A 156 10.11 -0.13 6.83
N LEU A 157 9.82 0.78 5.90
CA LEU A 157 10.79 1.29 4.93
C LEU A 157 11.96 1.99 5.64
N GLN A 158 11.66 2.86 6.63
CA GLN A 158 12.71 3.54 7.40
C GLN A 158 13.60 2.51 8.11
N HIS A 159 13.00 1.50 8.74
CA HIS A 159 13.73 0.45 9.41
C HIS A 159 14.63 -0.31 8.42
N ILE A 160 14.14 -0.70 7.24
CA ILE A 160 14.93 -1.39 6.21
C ILE A 160 16.09 -0.51 5.71
N LEU A 161 15.86 0.78 5.47
CA LEU A 161 16.88 1.71 4.97
C LEU A 161 17.96 2.03 6.01
N THR A 162 17.63 1.99 7.29
CA THR A 162 18.54 2.38 8.38
C THR A 162 19.21 1.19 9.07
N LYS A 163 18.62 -0.01 8.97
CA LYS A 163 19.16 -1.24 9.55
C LYS A 163 20.61 -1.45 9.10
N ARG A 164 21.51 -1.55 10.06
CA ARG A 164 22.88 -2.00 9.85
C ARG A 164 22.87 -3.51 9.99
N ASP A 165 23.43 -4.22 9.03
CA ASP A 165 23.60 -5.66 9.14
C ASP A 165 24.86 -5.93 10.01
N PRO A 166 24.70 -6.51 11.21
CA PRO A 166 25.82 -6.70 12.14
C PRO A 166 26.77 -7.83 11.72
N TYR A 167 26.43 -8.63 10.69
CA TYR A 167 27.21 -9.80 10.28
C TYR A 167 27.96 -9.63 8.94
N THR A 168 27.82 -8.50 8.23
CA THR A 168 28.48 -8.29 6.93
C THR A 168 29.96 -7.90 7.02
N SER A 169 30.58 -7.98 8.20
CA SER A 169 31.97 -7.58 8.46
C SER A 169 33.07 -8.44 7.82
N PHE A 170 32.76 -9.35 6.90
CA PHE A 170 33.78 -10.19 6.25
C PHE A 170 33.86 -10.11 4.72
N GLY A 171 33.13 -9.18 4.07
CA GLY A 171 33.35 -8.94 2.64
C GLY A 171 32.53 -7.77 2.10
N ASN A 172 33.22 -6.65 1.83
CA ASN A 172 32.70 -5.43 1.16
C ASN A 172 31.83 -4.47 2.00
N GLU A 173 32.26 -4.10 3.21
CA GLU A 173 31.64 -3.02 4.00
C GLU A 173 31.51 -1.70 3.20
N VAL A 174 32.49 -1.36 2.34
CA VAL A 174 32.46 -0.14 1.52
C VAL A 174 31.33 -0.15 0.47
N SER A 175 31.09 -1.28 -0.19
CA SER A 175 30.01 -1.41 -1.18
C SER A 175 28.63 -1.42 -0.53
N ASN A 176 28.51 -2.05 0.64
CA ASN A 176 27.26 -2.10 1.40
C ASN A 176 26.88 -0.71 1.96
N GLU A 177 27.85 0.03 2.50
CA GLU A 177 27.61 1.41 2.96
C GLU A 177 27.34 2.36 1.78
N GLY A 178 28.00 2.15 0.63
CA GLY A 178 27.73 2.88 -0.61
C GLY A 178 26.28 2.68 -1.11
N GLU A 179 25.82 1.44 -1.18
CA GLU A 179 24.45 1.10 -1.58
C GLU A 179 23.41 1.63 -0.58
N ARG A 180 23.70 1.54 0.73
CA ARG A 180 22.87 2.14 1.78
C ARG A 180 22.76 3.67 1.61
N SER A 181 23.89 4.34 1.39
CA SER A 181 23.94 5.79 1.18
C SER A 181 23.16 6.20 -0.06
N ARG A 182 23.26 5.42 -1.15
CA ARG A 182 22.49 5.62 -2.39
C ARG A 182 20.99 5.54 -2.10
N ARG A 183 20.51 4.49 -1.43
CA ARG A 183 19.09 4.32 -1.10
C ARG A 183 18.58 5.45 -0.20
N LEU A 184 19.32 5.82 0.83
CA LEU A 184 18.98 6.95 1.70
C LEU A 184 18.82 8.26 0.90
N GLN A 185 19.73 8.51 -0.06
CA GLN A 185 19.66 9.70 -0.91
C GLN A 185 18.44 9.68 -1.83
N VAL A 186 18.05 8.51 -2.35
CA VAL A 186 16.87 8.34 -3.21
C VAL A 186 15.57 8.67 -2.46
N PHE A 187 15.43 8.18 -1.22
CA PHE A 187 14.20 8.38 -0.43
C PHE A 187 14.16 9.69 0.36
N ARG A 188 15.26 10.45 0.39
CA ARG A 188 15.41 11.63 1.24
C ARG A 188 14.30 12.66 1.04
N SER A 189 14.03 13.06 -0.20
CA SER A 189 13.03 14.09 -0.51
C SER A 189 11.61 13.67 -0.09
N VAL A 190 11.29 12.38 -0.24
CA VAL A 190 10.01 11.81 0.17
C VAL A 190 9.84 11.92 1.69
N TYR A 191 10.85 11.51 2.46
CA TYR A 191 10.79 11.61 3.93
C TYR A 191 10.79 13.06 4.42
N GLU A 192 11.51 13.98 3.77
CA GLU A 192 11.44 15.41 4.08
C GLU A 192 10.01 15.96 3.88
N PHE A 193 9.33 15.55 2.81
CA PHE A 193 7.93 15.91 2.59
C PHE A 193 7.00 15.29 3.65
N LEU A 194 7.17 14.00 3.96
CA LEU A 194 6.37 13.31 4.98
C LEU A 194 6.51 13.98 6.35
N VAL A 195 7.73 14.37 6.74
CA VAL A 195 7.96 15.11 8.00
C VAL A 195 7.28 16.47 7.97
N SER A 196 7.34 17.20 6.85
CA SER A 196 6.62 18.47 6.69
C SER A 196 5.11 18.30 6.84
N LEU A 197 4.56 17.24 6.23
CA LEU A 197 3.14 16.89 6.32
C LEU A 197 2.71 16.58 7.76
N VAL A 198 3.43 15.68 8.44
CA VAL A 198 3.14 15.33 9.85
C VAL A 198 3.27 16.56 10.76
N SER A 199 4.31 17.38 10.55
CA SER A 199 4.51 18.62 11.30
C SER A 199 3.36 19.61 11.10
N PHE A 200 2.75 19.65 9.91
CA PHE A 200 1.57 20.45 9.64
C PHE A 200 0.33 19.90 10.37
N ARG A 201 0.11 18.58 10.34
CA ARG A 201 -1.06 17.92 10.97
C ARG A 201 -1.08 17.98 12.50
N VAL A 202 0.10 18.07 13.12
CA VAL A 202 0.24 18.12 14.58
C VAL A 202 0.12 19.55 15.14
N LYS A 203 0.17 20.59 14.29
CA LYS A 203 -0.03 21.98 14.72
C LYS A 203 -1.47 22.18 15.17
N TYR A 204 -1.63 22.86 16.30
CA TYR A 204 -2.94 23.27 16.78
C TYR A 204 -3.61 24.19 15.75
N PRO A 205 -4.87 23.94 15.38
CA PRO A 205 -5.65 24.86 14.55
C PRO A 205 -5.74 26.24 15.20
N GLN A 206 -5.79 27.31 14.39
CA GLN A 206 -5.94 28.68 14.91
C GLN A 206 -7.25 28.83 15.70
N ASP A 207 -8.26 28.04 15.34
CA ASP A 207 -9.60 28.05 15.91
C ASP A 207 -9.76 27.00 17.03
N TYR A 208 -8.66 26.51 17.61
CA TYR A 208 -8.69 25.43 18.61
C TYR A 208 -9.63 25.70 19.79
N GLN A 209 -9.81 26.96 20.16
CA GLN A 209 -10.69 27.37 21.27
C GLN A 209 -12.18 27.35 20.90
N THR A 210 -12.52 27.30 19.61
CA THR A 210 -13.89 27.30 19.10
C THR A 210 -14.32 25.96 18.50
N LEU A 211 -13.42 24.96 18.48
CA LEU A 211 -13.73 23.61 18.02
C LEU A 211 -14.74 22.92 18.93
N SER A 212 -15.57 22.05 18.35
CA SER A 212 -16.48 21.22 19.12
C SER A 212 -15.71 20.20 19.97
N VAL A 213 -16.37 19.61 20.98
CA VAL A 213 -15.76 18.58 21.83
C VAL A 213 -15.40 17.33 21.02
N GLU A 214 -16.19 17.01 19.99
CA GLU A 214 -15.95 15.88 19.08
C GLU A 214 -14.71 16.12 18.22
N ASP A 215 -14.61 17.29 17.59
CA ASP A 215 -13.43 17.68 16.78
C ASP A 215 -12.15 17.75 17.63
N LEU A 216 -12.26 18.22 18.87
CA LEU A 216 -11.13 18.24 19.81
C LEU A 216 -10.66 16.83 20.19
N LYS A 217 -11.59 15.89 20.32
CA LYS A 217 -11.27 14.50 20.63
C LYS A 217 -10.62 13.82 19.43
N GLU A 218 -11.16 14.04 18.25
CA GLU A 218 -10.61 13.54 16.99
C GLU A 218 -9.20 14.10 16.72
N PHE A 219 -9.02 15.43 16.84
CA PHE A 219 -7.71 16.06 16.70
C PHE A 219 -6.67 15.48 17.67
N LYS A 220 -7.07 15.24 18.94
CA LYS A 220 -6.18 14.59 19.91
C LYS A 220 -5.82 13.16 19.47
N GLN A 221 -6.78 12.36 19.03
CA GLN A 221 -6.53 10.99 18.56
C GLN A 221 -5.60 10.96 17.36
N THR A 222 -5.86 11.80 16.36
CA THR A 222 -5.02 12.02 15.18
C THR A 222 -3.58 12.35 15.59
N ARG A 223 -3.41 13.32 16.48
CA ARG A 223 -2.07 13.72 16.96
C ARG A 223 -1.34 12.60 17.71
N TYR A 224 -2.04 11.84 18.55
CA TYR A 224 -1.43 10.68 19.22
C TYR A 224 -0.97 9.63 18.21
N GLY A 225 -1.75 9.37 17.16
CA GLY A 225 -1.36 8.46 16.08
C GLY A 225 -0.06 8.84 15.38
N TYR A 226 0.09 10.13 15.05
CA TYR A 226 1.32 10.68 14.45
C TYR A 226 2.53 10.74 15.39
N ALA A 227 2.32 10.74 16.72
CA ALA A 227 3.38 10.95 17.71
C ALA A 227 3.91 9.67 18.36
N VAL A 228 3.18 8.55 18.26
CA VAL A 228 3.46 7.30 19.00
C VAL A 228 3.98 6.18 18.09
N ARG A 229 3.99 6.35 16.77
CA ARG A 229 4.51 5.38 15.78
C ARG A 229 5.63 5.99 14.96
#